data_AF-A0A917FFE8-F1
#
_entry.id   AF-A0A917FFE8-F1
#
_cell.length_a   1.000
_cell.length_b   1.000
_cell.length_c   1.000
_cell.angle_alpha   90.00
_cell.angle_beta   90.00
_cell.angle_gamma   90.00
#
_symmetry.space_group_name_H-M   'P 1'
#
loop_
_entity.id
_entity.type
_entity.pdbx_description
1 polymer ?
#
loop_
_entity_poly.entity_id
_entity_poly.type
_entity_poly.pdbx_seq_one_letter_code
_entity_poly.pdbx_strand_id
1 'polypeptide(L)'
;MNKYKHEFTVVPANESQETLDYVNQILKKERDIEFSAKPLETSRFQVENIQFAYVFYEDDLAVNVMYTVDDPKKRAVGFKLSEGMEIY
;
A
#
# COMPACT_ATOMS: atom_id res chain seq x y z
N MET A 1 1.25 -8.31 -21.94
CA MET A 1 2.32 -7.48 -21.33
C MET A 1 1.63 -6.33 -20.60
N ASN A 2 1.85 -6.18 -19.29
CA ASN A 2 1.18 -5.13 -18.52
C ASN A 2 1.86 -3.75 -18.76
N LYS A 3 1.20 -2.66 -18.33
CA LYS A 3 1.67 -1.27 -18.54
C LYS A 3 3.12 -1.05 -18.04
N TYR A 4 3.48 -1.72 -16.94
CA TYR A 4 4.73 -1.48 -16.23
C TYR A 4 5.83 -2.53 -16.49
N LYS A 5 5.52 -3.58 -17.25
CA LYS A 5 6.39 -4.77 -17.45
C LYS A 5 7.00 -5.35 -16.15
N HIS A 6 6.33 -5.13 -15.02
CA HIS A 6 6.73 -5.60 -13.71
C HIS A 6 5.79 -6.72 -13.28
N GLU A 7 6.36 -7.82 -12.79
CA GLU A 7 5.60 -8.89 -12.15
C GLU A 7 5.28 -8.45 -10.72
N PHE A 8 3.99 -8.33 -10.41
CA PHE A 8 3.55 -7.96 -9.08
C PHE A 8 3.60 -9.17 -8.17
N THR A 9 4.43 -9.12 -7.14
CA THR A 9 4.53 -10.15 -6.11
C THR A 9 4.26 -9.55 -4.74
N VAL A 10 3.89 -10.42 -3.81
CA VAL A 10 3.60 -10.08 -2.42
C VAL A 10 4.41 -10.97 -1.50
N VAL A 11 4.62 -10.49 -0.29
CA VAL A 11 5.18 -11.27 0.82
C VAL A 11 4.25 -11.14 2.03
N PRO A 12 4.21 -12.15 2.92
CA PRO A 12 3.48 -12.07 4.17
C PRO A 12 3.82 -10.79 4.96
N ALA A 13 2.81 -10.19 5.58
CA ALA A 13 2.94 -8.96 6.35
C ALA A 13 4.01 -9.04 7.45
N ASN A 14 4.10 -10.20 8.13
CA ASN A 14 5.10 -10.46 9.17
C ASN A 14 6.55 -10.58 8.65
N GLU A 15 6.74 -10.80 7.35
CA GLU A 15 8.05 -10.83 6.69
C GLU A 15 8.47 -9.46 6.15
N SER A 16 7.59 -8.47 6.18
CA SER A 16 7.79 -7.13 5.59
C SER A 16 7.26 -6.01 6.50
N GLN A 17 7.65 -6.09 7.77
CA GLN A 17 7.25 -5.10 8.78
C GLN A 17 7.66 -3.68 8.39
N GLU A 18 8.81 -3.49 7.74
CA GLU A 18 9.26 -2.18 7.27
C GLU A 18 8.26 -1.53 6.29
N THR A 19 7.65 -2.31 5.40
CA THR A 19 6.66 -1.80 4.44
C THR A 19 5.38 -1.39 5.15
N LEU A 20 4.93 -2.18 6.13
CA LEU A 20 3.76 -1.84 6.96
C LEU A 20 4.00 -0.55 7.73
N ASP A 21 5.13 -0.44 8.42
CA ASP A 21 5.48 0.71 9.24
C ASP A 21 5.57 1.97 8.38
N TYR A 22 6.16 1.87 7.18
CA TYR A 22 6.21 2.97 6.22
C TYR A 22 4.81 3.48 5.83
N VAL A 23 3.90 2.58 5.46
CA VAL A 23 2.53 2.96 5.06
C VAL A 23 1.75 3.51 6.25
N ASN A 24 1.80 2.83 7.40
CA ASN A 24 1.11 3.27 8.63
C ASN A 24 1.60 4.65 9.09
N GLN A 25 2.91 4.92 9.00
CA GLN A 25 3.46 6.21 9.35
C GLN A 25 2.91 7.33 8.44
N ILE A 26 2.77 7.08 7.14
CA ILE A 26 2.20 8.07 6.19
C ILE A 26 0.75 8.35 6.56
N LEU A 27 -0.05 7.30 6.74
CA LEU A 27 -1.47 7.41 7.09
C LEU A 27 -1.68 8.18 8.38
N LYS A 28 -0.94 7.83 9.44
CA LYS A 28 -1.02 8.48 10.74
C LYS A 28 -0.58 9.94 10.68
N LYS A 29 0.61 10.22 10.12
CA LYS A 29 1.16 11.59 10.12
C LYS A 29 0.41 12.55 9.22
N GLU A 30 -0.10 12.08 8.08
CA GLU A 30 -0.73 12.97 7.10
C GLU A 30 -2.24 13.11 7.29
N ARG A 31 -2.92 12.10 7.84
CA ARG A 31 -4.39 12.07 7.92
C ARG A 31 -4.96 11.53 9.24
N ASP A 32 -4.11 11.20 10.21
CA ASP A 32 -4.51 10.59 11.49
C ASP A 32 -5.34 9.30 11.34
N ILE A 33 -5.00 8.49 10.32
CA ILE A 33 -5.68 7.22 10.01
C ILE A 33 -4.89 6.06 10.60
N GLU A 34 -5.59 5.16 11.30
CA GLU A 34 -5.11 3.87 11.76
C GLU A 34 -6.14 2.79 11.43
N PHE A 35 -5.67 1.61 11.04
CA PHE A 35 -6.53 0.47 10.73
C PHE A 35 -6.46 -0.56 11.85
N SER A 36 -7.63 -1.01 12.31
CA SER A 36 -7.76 -2.17 13.21
C SER A 36 -7.66 -3.50 12.46
N ALA A 37 -7.91 -3.48 11.14
CA ALA A 37 -7.84 -4.64 10.28
C ALA A 37 -6.43 -5.26 10.29
N LYS A 38 -6.37 -6.59 10.29
CA LYS A 38 -5.09 -7.30 10.28
C LYS A 38 -4.46 -7.26 8.88
N PRO A 39 -3.20 -6.82 8.72
CA PRO A 39 -2.50 -6.92 7.45
C PRO A 39 -2.15 -8.38 7.15
N LEU A 40 -2.38 -8.81 5.90
CA LEU A 40 -2.06 -10.15 5.41
C LEU A 40 -0.76 -10.14 4.61
N GLU A 41 -0.65 -9.23 3.65
CA GLU A 41 0.41 -9.22 2.66
C GLU A 41 0.84 -7.79 2.33
N THR A 42 2.10 -7.64 1.92
CA THR A 42 2.62 -6.37 1.41
C THR A 42 3.39 -6.56 0.12
N SER A 43 3.53 -5.47 -0.62
CA SER A 43 4.41 -5.38 -1.78
C SER A 43 5.08 -4.02 -1.81
N ARG A 44 6.40 -3.97 -1.98
CA ARG A 44 7.15 -2.72 -2.10
C ARG A 44 8.16 -2.85 -3.23
N PHE A 45 8.06 -1.96 -4.21
CA PHE A 45 8.90 -2.00 -5.40
C PHE A 45 8.97 -0.62 -6.05
N GLN A 46 9.88 -0.49 -7.01
CA GLN A 46 9.98 0.69 -7.84
C GLN A 46 9.84 0.29 -9.31
N VAL A 47 9.02 1.06 -10.04
CA VAL A 47 8.98 1.01 -11.50
C VAL A 47 9.29 2.41 -12.01
N GLU A 48 10.26 2.50 -12.91
CA GLU A 48 10.75 3.79 -13.43
C GLU A 48 11.12 4.73 -12.26
N ASN A 49 10.51 5.91 -12.18
CA ASN A 49 10.74 6.90 -11.13
C ASN A 49 9.67 6.87 -10.02
N ILE A 50 8.81 5.85 -9.97
CA ILE A 50 7.70 5.76 -8.99
C ILE A 50 7.96 4.61 -8.03
N GLN A 51 8.04 4.91 -6.74
CA GLN A 51 7.98 3.92 -5.68
C GLN A 51 6.53 3.59 -5.34
N PHE A 52 6.28 2.30 -5.20
CA PHE A 52 4.98 1.75 -4.82
C PHE A 52 5.13 0.99 -3.51
N ALA A 53 4.16 1.16 -2.63
CA ALA A 53 3.93 0.27 -1.51
C ALA A 53 2.45 -0.13 -1.48
N TYR A 54 2.17 -1.39 -1.19
CA TYR A 54 0.84 -1.95 -1.04
C TYR A 54 0.74 -2.68 0.30
N VAL A 55 -0.42 -2.57 0.94
CA VAL A 55 -0.82 -3.38 2.08
C VAL A 55 -2.20 -3.94 1.79
N PHE A 56 -2.34 -5.25 1.94
CA PHE A 56 -3.61 -5.97 1.82
C PHE A 56 -4.02 -6.46 3.20
N TYR A 57 -5.28 -6.23 3.55
CA TYR A 57 -5.85 -6.55 4.85
C TYR A 57 -6.82 -7.73 4.75
N GLU A 58 -7.09 -8.38 5.88
CA GLU A 58 -7.96 -9.55 5.94
C GLU A 58 -9.45 -9.24 5.68
N ASP A 59 -9.84 -7.97 5.81
CA ASP A 59 -11.20 -7.48 5.62
C ASP A 59 -11.43 -6.95 4.19
N ASP A 60 -10.65 -7.44 3.23
CA ASP A 60 -10.71 -7.08 1.81
C ASP A 60 -10.35 -5.62 1.46
N LEU A 61 -9.82 -4.85 2.43
CA LEU A 61 -9.20 -3.54 2.17
C LEU A 61 -7.82 -3.70 1.52
N ALA A 62 -7.56 -2.91 0.49
CA ALA A 62 -6.21 -2.71 -0.03
C ALA A 62 -5.82 -1.23 -0.01
N VAL A 63 -4.66 -0.94 0.57
CA VAL A 63 -4.05 0.39 0.59
C VAL A 63 -2.86 0.41 -0.34
N ASN A 64 -2.72 1.49 -1.14
CA ASN A 64 -1.52 1.72 -1.92
C ASN A 64 -0.96 3.13 -1.70
N VAL A 65 0.35 3.23 -1.65
CA VAL A 65 1.11 4.48 -1.64
C VAL A 65 1.93 4.56 -2.92
N MET A 66 1.89 5.71 -3.56
CA MET A 66 2.71 6.04 -4.73
C MET A 66 3.51 7.30 -4.46
N TYR A 67 4.80 7.27 -4.77
CA TYR A 67 5.69 8.40 -4.58
C TYR A 67 6.69 8.49 -5.74
N THR A 68 6.74 9.63 -6.43
CA THR A 68 7.81 9.87 -7.42
C THR A 68 9.11 10.30 -6.74
N VAL A 69 10.21 9.65 -7.10
CA VAL A 69 11.53 9.84 -6.49
C VAL A 69 12.09 11.25 -6.73
N ASP A 70 11.79 11.83 -7.88
CA ASP A 70 12.34 13.11 -8.36
C ASP A 70 11.40 14.32 -8.19
N ASP A 71 10.14 14.10 -7.83
CA ASP A 71 9.14 15.16 -7.61
C ASP A 71 8.32 14.89 -6.35
N PRO A 72 8.61 15.53 -5.21
CA PRO A 72 7.88 15.26 -3.95
C PRO A 72 6.40 15.66 -3.99
N LYS A 73 5.95 16.42 -5.00
CA LYS A 73 4.55 16.85 -5.14
C LYS A 73 3.66 15.80 -5.79
N LYS A 74 4.22 14.81 -6.49
CA LYS A 74 3.47 13.75 -7.17
C LYS A 74 3.43 12.49 -6.32
N ARG A 75 2.56 12.54 -5.31
CA ARG A 75 2.28 11.41 -4.42
C ARG A 75 0.80 11.16 -4.29
N ALA A 76 0.43 9.90 -4.10
CA ALA A 76 -0.96 9.49 -3.92
C ALA A 76 -1.06 8.36 -2.91
N VAL A 77 -2.14 8.38 -2.13
CA VAL A 77 -2.58 7.25 -1.30
C VAL A 77 -3.96 6.85 -1.77
N GLY A 78 -4.14 5.57 -2.10
CA GLY A 78 -5.39 5.01 -2.58
C GLY A 78 -5.90 3.93 -1.63
N PHE A 79 -7.21 3.92 -1.42
CA PHE A 79 -7.94 2.89 -0.69
C PHE A 79 -8.84 2.16 -1.70
N LYS A 80 -8.78 0.83 -1.72
CA LYS A 80 -9.64 0.00 -2.55
C LYS A 80 -10.46 -0.89 -1.64
N LEU A 81 -11.77 -0.84 -1.83
CA LEU A 81 -12.75 -1.64 -1.11
C LEU A 81 -13.30 -2.69 -2.06
N SER A 82 -13.41 -3.92 -1.59
CA SER A 82 -14.00 -5.01 -2.38
C SER A 82 -15.52 -5.00 -2.28
N GLU A 83 -16.20 -5.48 -3.32
CA GLU A 83 -17.66 -5.65 -3.31
C GLU A 83 -18.04 -6.70 -2.25
N GLY A 84 -18.99 -6.36 -1.38
CA GLY A 84 -19.42 -7.24 -0.29
C GLY A 84 -18.60 -7.14 0.99
N MET A 85 -17.58 -6.27 1.04
CA MET A 85 -16.86 -5.93 2.26
C MET A 85 -17.83 -5.44 3.34
N GLU A 86 -17.68 -5.94 4.55
CA GLU A 86 -18.50 -5.53 5.69
C GLU A 86 -18.18 -4.08 6.07
N ILE A 87 -19.22 -3.23 6.12
CA ILE A 87 -19.10 -1.83 6.55
C ILE A 87 -19.70 -1.77 7.95
N TYR A 88 -18.84 -1.63 8.96
CA TYR A 88 -19.21 -1.50 10.37
C TYR A 88 -18.97 -0.10 10.91
#